data_AF-A0A8C5QMN5-F1
#
_entry.id   AF-A0A8C5QMN5-F1
#
_cell.length_a   1.000
_cell.length_b   1.000
_cell.length_c   1.000
_cell.angle_alpha   90.00
_cell.angle_beta   90.00
_cell.angle_gamma   90.00
#
_symmetry.space_group_name_H-M   'P 1'
#
loop_
_entity.id
_entity.type
_entity.pdbx_description
1 polymer ?
#
loop_
_entity_poly.entity_id
_entity_poly.type
_entity_poly.pdbx_seq_one_letter_code
_entity_poly.pdbx_strand_id
1 'polypeptide(L)'
;MSHANDDDMPQVERKTVTDFCYLLDKSKQLFNGLRDLPQYGQKQWQSYFGRTFDVYTKLWKFQQQHRQVLDNRYGLKRWQIGEIASKIGQLYYHYYLRTSETSYLNEAFSFYSAIRQRSYYSQVTKEDRPELVVKKLRYYARFIVVCLLLNKMDVVKDLVKELSDEIEDYTHRFNTEDQLEWNLVLQEVAAFIEADPVMVLNDDNTIVIISNRLAESSGPSLEQGMVVGQLMLADALIIGNCNNQVKFSELTIDMFRMLQALEREPMNLTSQMNKPGLQDPGEKPTKRENPHKYLLYKPTFSQLYTFLAASFKELPANSALLIYLSATGVFPTGRSDYEGPYDFGGVLTNSNRDVVNGDAMHKRNQTYKEMHCLHPGDLYPFTRKPLFVIVDSSNSVAYKNFTNLFGQPLVCLLSPTAYPKALQDHSQRGSLFTLFLNNPLMAFLFICGLSSMRKGLWDKCQIHLLKINRDIAQLLTHSRSIDQAFLQFFGDEFLRLLLTRFIFCSATLRMHKSFRETRNYPETYPPLPRDELIENLHLQKQILELASILDVRNLFFETSMDEY
;
A
#
# COMPACT_ATOMS: atom_id res chain seq x y z
N MET A 1 -6.20 44.23 42.77
CA MET A 1 -4.80 44.43 43.16
C MET A 1 -4.31 43.20 43.90
N SER A 2 -3.53 42.36 43.24
CA SER A 2 -2.46 41.57 43.85
C SER A 2 -1.57 41.12 42.71
N HIS A 3 -0.64 41.99 42.32
CA HIS A 3 0.55 41.58 41.57
C HIS A 3 1.29 40.60 42.49
N ALA A 4 1.05 39.29 42.30
CA ALA A 4 1.90 38.27 42.85
C ALA A 4 3.16 38.23 41.98
N ASN A 5 4.28 38.51 42.62
CA ASN A 5 5.59 38.77 42.04
C ASN A 5 6.05 37.67 41.07
N ASP A 6 6.43 38.07 39.87
CA ASP A 6 7.24 37.27 38.93
C ASP A 6 8.69 37.05 39.45
N ASP A 7 9.01 37.63 40.63
CA ASP A 7 10.33 37.66 41.27
C ASP A 7 10.56 36.55 42.33
N ASP A 8 9.55 35.74 42.68
CA ASP A 8 9.68 34.71 43.74
C ASP A 8 9.88 33.28 43.20
N MET A 9 10.08 33.12 41.89
CA MET A 9 10.36 31.82 41.28
C MET A 9 11.85 31.46 41.47
N PRO A 10 12.20 30.33 42.13
CA PRO A 10 13.59 29.89 42.23
C PRO A 10 14.25 29.87 40.85
N GLN A 11 15.45 30.46 40.73
CA GLN A 11 16.14 30.63 39.45
C GLN A 11 16.27 29.31 38.65
N VAL A 12 16.38 28.19 39.36
CA VAL A 12 16.40 26.83 38.80
C VAL A 12 15.07 26.47 38.12
N GLU A 13 13.93 26.72 38.78
CA GLU A 13 12.61 26.46 38.20
C GLU A 13 12.32 27.35 36.98
N ARG A 14 12.71 28.63 37.04
CA ARG A 14 12.59 29.57 35.92
C ARG A 14 13.43 29.15 34.71
N LYS A 15 14.64 28.63 34.97
CA LYS A 15 15.49 28.04 33.94
C LYS A 15 14.84 26.79 33.34
N THR A 16 14.29 25.89 34.16
CA THR A 16 13.59 24.69 33.68
C THR A 16 12.43 25.03 32.75
N VAL A 17 11.61 26.03 33.10
CA VAL A 17 10.51 26.49 32.24
C VAL A 17 11.03 27.07 30.93
N THR A 18 12.04 27.94 30.99
CA THR A 18 12.67 28.53 29.79
C THR A 18 13.24 27.46 28.86
N ASP A 19 13.98 26.49 29.41
CA ASP A 19 14.58 25.38 28.65
C ASP A 19 13.50 24.49 28.01
N PHE A 20 12.39 24.25 28.70
CA PHE A 20 11.24 23.52 28.15
C PHE A 20 10.60 24.26 26.97
N CYS A 21 10.33 25.56 27.11
CA CYS A 21 9.79 26.40 26.03
C CYS A 21 10.72 26.39 24.81
N TYR A 22 12.03 26.54 25.03
CA TYR A 22 13.02 26.46 23.96
C TYR A 22 12.98 25.12 23.22
N LEU A 23 12.95 23.99 23.95
CA LEU A 23 12.84 22.67 23.35
C LEU A 23 11.53 22.50 22.58
N LEU A 24 10.43 23.00 23.12
CA LEU A 24 9.11 22.94 22.49
C LEU A 24 9.09 23.70 21.17
N ASP A 25 9.55 24.95 21.14
CA ASP A 25 9.55 25.78 19.93
C ASP A 25 10.52 25.26 18.88
N LYS A 26 11.72 24.83 19.31
CA LYS A 26 12.70 24.18 18.42
C LYS A 26 12.15 22.90 17.81
N SER A 27 11.44 22.08 18.58
CA SER A 27 10.82 20.85 18.08
C SER A 27 9.75 21.13 17.03
N LYS A 28 8.93 22.18 17.21
CA LYS A 28 7.90 22.60 16.25
C LYS A 28 8.53 23.13 14.95
N GLN A 29 9.57 23.97 15.07
CA GLN A 29 10.28 24.51 13.92
C GLN A 29 10.87 23.39 13.06
N LEU A 30 11.56 22.44 13.69
CA LEU A 30 12.12 21.28 12.98
C LEU A 30 11.01 20.40 12.39
N PHE A 31 9.95 20.13 13.15
CA PHE A 31 8.83 19.33 12.64
C PHE A 31 8.20 19.93 11.38
N ASN A 32 8.00 21.25 11.37
CA ASN A 32 7.42 21.93 10.21
C ASN A 32 8.35 21.88 9.00
N GLY A 33 9.66 22.04 9.21
CA GLY A 33 10.65 21.95 8.13
C GLY A 33 10.76 20.56 7.48
N LEU A 34 10.24 19.50 8.12
CA LEU A 34 10.14 18.18 7.46
C LEU A 34 9.20 18.19 6.25
N ARG A 35 8.24 19.12 6.20
CA ARG A 35 7.29 19.25 5.06
C ARG A 35 7.97 19.78 3.80
N ASP A 36 9.01 20.60 3.98
CA ASP A 36 9.73 21.24 2.89
C ASP A 36 10.81 20.33 2.30
N LEU A 37 11.09 19.19 2.94
CA LEU A 37 12.05 18.21 2.45
C LEU A 37 11.46 17.44 1.26
N PRO A 38 12.27 17.19 0.21
CA PRO A 38 11.89 16.32 -0.88
C PRO A 38 11.37 14.98 -0.37
N GLN A 39 10.24 14.56 -0.93
CA GLN A 39 9.67 13.26 -0.61
C GLN A 39 10.33 12.09 -1.36
N TYR A 40 11.14 12.43 -2.34
CA TYR A 40 11.95 11.54 -3.16
C TYR A 40 13.42 11.63 -2.76
N GLY A 41 14.17 10.58 -3.04
CA GLY A 41 15.60 10.50 -2.77
C GLY A 41 15.90 10.02 -1.34
N GLN A 42 16.74 9.02 -1.20
CA GLN A 42 16.92 8.28 0.04
C GLN A 42 17.82 8.98 1.07
N LYS A 43 18.68 9.93 0.65
CA LYS A 43 19.75 10.48 1.52
C LYS A 43 19.48 11.88 2.08
N GLN A 44 18.77 12.74 1.35
CA GLN A 44 18.71 14.18 1.67
C GLN A 44 17.95 14.48 2.98
N TRP A 45 16.95 13.68 3.31
CA TRP A 45 16.08 13.92 4.46
C TRP A 45 16.62 13.35 5.78
N GLN A 46 17.51 12.36 5.73
CA GLN A 46 17.91 11.56 6.91
C GLN A 46 18.53 12.39 8.04
N SER A 47 19.46 13.29 7.72
CA SER A 47 20.15 14.11 8.72
C SER A 47 19.21 15.12 9.41
N TYR A 48 18.30 15.71 8.65
CA TYR A 48 17.28 16.61 9.19
C TYR A 48 16.28 15.84 10.05
N PHE A 49 15.88 14.65 9.61
CA PHE A 49 15.01 13.77 10.37
C PHE A 49 15.63 13.36 11.71
N GLY A 50 16.90 12.92 11.71
CA GLY A 50 17.64 12.56 12.93
C GLY A 50 17.69 13.71 13.93
N ARG A 51 18.03 14.93 13.48
CA ARG A 51 18.00 16.13 14.35
C ARG A 51 16.62 16.41 14.92
N THR A 52 15.57 16.24 14.14
CA THR A 52 14.19 16.44 14.59
C THR A 52 13.83 15.42 15.67
N PHE A 53 14.16 14.15 15.43
CA PHE A 53 13.91 13.05 16.35
C PHE A 53 14.67 13.22 17.67
N ASP A 54 15.94 13.66 17.63
CA ASP A 54 16.75 13.94 18.81
C ASP A 54 16.14 15.03 19.70
N VAL A 55 15.65 16.12 19.10
CA VAL A 55 15.03 17.21 19.84
C VAL A 55 13.72 16.77 20.48
N TYR A 56 12.88 16.01 19.77
CA TYR A 56 11.65 15.45 20.35
C TYR A 56 11.95 14.43 21.47
N THR A 57 12.99 13.61 21.32
CA THR A 57 13.42 12.66 22.36
C THR A 57 13.89 13.41 23.61
N LYS A 58 14.68 14.48 23.44
CA LYS A 58 15.09 15.36 24.54
C LYS A 58 13.90 16.02 25.20
N LEU A 59 12.97 16.60 24.43
CA LEU A 59 11.74 17.22 24.95
C LEU A 59 10.90 16.22 25.74
N TRP A 60 10.73 14.99 25.22
CA TRP A 60 9.98 13.93 25.87
C TRP A 60 10.60 13.50 27.21
N LYS A 61 11.92 13.36 27.28
CA LYS A 61 12.62 13.04 28.54
C LYS A 61 12.57 14.22 29.52
N PHE A 62 12.76 15.44 29.02
CA PHE A 62 12.79 16.66 29.84
C PHE A 62 11.46 16.85 30.60
N GLN A 63 10.33 16.69 29.90
CA GLN A 63 9.01 16.82 30.52
C GLN A 63 8.69 15.72 31.55
N GLN A 64 9.30 14.53 31.43
CA GLN A 64 9.17 13.47 32.43
C GLN A 64 9.99 13.79 33.68
N GLN A 65 11.24 14.22 33.50
CA GLN A 65 12.18 14.51 34.59
C GLN A 65 11.78 15.72 35.42
N HIS A 66 11.22 16.75 34.78
CA HIS A 66 10.88 18.02 35.42
C HIS A 66 9.37 18.21 35.62
N ARG A 67 8.61 17.11 35.64
CA ARG A 67 7.14 17.16 35.58
C ARG A 67 6.51 18.07 36.62
N GLN A 68 6.93 17.95 37.89
CA GLN A 68 6.36 18.72 38.99
C GLN A 68 6.54 20.24 38.79
N VAL A 69 7.71 20.67 38.32
CA VAL A 69 7.99 22.08 38.05
C VAL A 69 7.15 22.59 36.88
N LEU A 70 7.03 21.79 35.82
CA LEU A 70 6.25 22.17 34.63
C LEU A 70 4.74 22.22 34.93
N ASP A 71 4.23 21.32 35.77
CA ASP A 71 2.83 21.35 36.18
C ASP A 71 2.52 22.60 37.04
N ASN A 72 3.41 22.93 38.00
CA ASN A 72 3.17 24.01 38.97
C ASN A 72 3.50 25.42 38.45
N ARG A 73 4.52 25.57 37.59
CA ARG A 73 5.02 26.88 37.14
C ARG A 73 4.68 27.20 35.70
N TYR A 74 4.81 26.22 34.80
CA TYR A 74 4.46 26.40 33.39
C TYR A 74 2.95 26.17 33.15
N GLY A 75 2.29 25.39 34.00
CA GLY A 75 0.89 25.01 33.82
C GLY A 75 0.70 23.90 32.78
N LEU A 76 1.66 22.98 32.68
CA LEU A 76 1.66 21.89 31.70
C LEU A 76 0.38 21.05 31.81
N LYS A 77 -0.39 21.00 30.73
CA LYS A 77 -1.64 20.23 30.67
C LYS A 77 -1.40 18.84 30.10
N ARG A 78 -2.28 17.89 30.48
CA ARG A 78 -2.25 16.51 29.98
C ARG A 78 -2.33 16.43 28.45
N TRP A 79 -3.15 17.28 27.83
CA TRP A 79 -3.30 17.30 26.38
C TRP A 79 -2.03 17.79 25.67
N GLN A 80 -1.23 18.68 26.27
CA GLN A 80 0.06 19.11 25.71
C GLN A 80 1.08 17.96 25.68
N ILE A 81 1.08 17.11 26.71
CA ILE A 81 1.89 15.87 26.71
C ILE A 81 1.40 14.90 25.63
N GLY A 82 0.07 14.80 25.47
CA GLY A 82 -0.56 14.07 24.37
C GLY A 82 -0.13 14.57 22.99
N GLU A 83 0.00 15.89 22.81
CA GLU A 83 0.49 16.48 21.55
C GLU A 83 1.96 16.11 21.28
N ILE A 84 2.83 16.18 22.29
CA ILE A 84 4.24 15.77 22.14
C ILE A 84 4.30 14.28 21.75
N ALA A 85 3.56 13.42 22.45
CA ALA A 85 3.48 12.00 22.13
C ALA A 85 2.93 11.75 20.71
N SER A 86 1.88 12.49 20.32
CA SER A 86 1.27 12.36 18.99
C SER A 86 2.25 12.78 17.89
N LYS A 87 3.11 13.77 18.15
CA LYS A 87 4.14 14.21 17.19
C LYS A 87 5.27 13.20 17.07
N ILE A 88 5.68 12.56 18.17
CA ILE A 88 6.65 11.46 18.12
C ILE A 88 6.08 10.27 17.34
N GLY A 89 4.83 9.88 17.59
CA GLY A 89 4.14 8.86 16.79
C GLY A 89 4.08 9.23 15.30
N GLN A 90 3.83 10.51 14.99
CA GLN A 90 3.84 11.00 13.62
C GLN A 90 5.24 10.93 12.97
N LEU A 91 6.31 11.19 13.72
CA LEU A 91 7.69 11.01 13.23
C LEU A 91 7.93 9.54 12.89
N TYR A 92 7.63 8.61 13.79
CA TYR A 92 7.78 7.18 13.51
C TYR A 92 7.01 6.74 12.27
N TYR A 93 5.78 7.21 12.10
CA TYR A 93 5.00 6.96 10.88
C TYR A 93 5.64 7.55 9.61
N HIS A 94 6.11 8.81 9.65
CA HIS A 94 6.81 9.42 8.51
C HIS A 94 8.11 8.66 8.17
N TYR A 95 8.81 8.15 9.18
CA TYR A 95 10.02 7.36 8.97
C TYR A 95 9.70 6.00 8.35
N TYR A 96 8.61 5.35 8.75
CA TYR A 96 8.08 4.17 8.06
C TYR A 96 7.79 4.47 6.58
N LEU A 97 7.10 5.57 6.26
CA LEU A 97 6.83 5.94 4.85
C LEU A 97 8.11 6.17 4.02
N ARG A 98 9.23 6.48 4.67
CA ARG A 98 10.54 6.73 4.04
C ARG A 98 11.47 5.51 3.99
N THR A 99 11.15 4.45 4.71
CA THR A 99 12.03 3.28 4.87
C THR A 99 11.34 1.96 4.58
N SER A 100 10.00 1.94 4.62
CA SER A 100 9.18 0.72 4.52
C SER A 100 9.44 -0.32 5.62
N GLU A 101 10.04 0.12 6.73
CA GLU A 101 10.37 -0.73 7.87
C GLU A 101 9.24 -0.71 8.91
N THR A 102 8.57 -1.86 9.07
CA THR A 102 7.34 -2.01 9.87
C THR A 102 7.58 -1.88 11.38
N SER A 103 8.83 -1.96 11.83
CA SER A 103 9.22 -1.68 13.22
C SER A 103 8.88 -0.25 13.64
N TYR A 104 9.12 0.75 12.77
CA TYR A 104 8.76 2.13 13.06
C TYR A 104 7.24 2.35 13.05
N LEU A 105 6.51 1.59 12.23
CA LEU A 105 5.05 1.63 12.27
C LEU A 105 4.50 1.09 13.61
N ASN A 106 5.14 0.06 14.18
CA ASN A 106 4.81 -0.44 15.52
C ASN A 106 5.15 0.58 16.62
N GLU A 107 6.24 1.32 16.51
CA GLU A 107 6.54 2.42 17.43
C GLU A 107 5.49 3.53 17.36
N ALA A 108 5.04 3.91 16.15
CA ALA A 108 3.93 4.86 15.99
C ALA A 108 2.65 4.35 16.69
N PHE A 109 2.33 3.06 16.53
CA PHE A 109 1.23 2.41 17.23
C PHE A 109 1.38 2.50 18.75
N SER A 110 2.56 2.20 19.28
CA SER A 110 2.84 2.27 20.73
C SER A 110 2.58 3.66 21.30
N PHE A 111 3.05 4.72 20.62
CA PHE A 111 2.77 6.10 21.04
C PHE A 111 1.29 6.44 20.97
N TYR A 112 0.60 6.10 19.88
CA TYR A 112 -0.83 6.41 19.76
C TYR A 112 -1.70 5.61 20.74
N SER A 113 -1.37 4.35 20.97
CA SER A 113 -2.03 3.51 21.97
C SER A 113 -1.84 4.07 23.39
N ALA A 114 -0.62 4.51 23.72
CA ALA A 114 -0.34 5.13 25.02
C ALA A 114 -1.13 6.44 25.23
N ILE A 115 -1.42 7.19 24.18
CA ILE A 115 -2.25 8.40 24.25
C ILE A 115 -3.69 8.05 24.64
N ARG A 116 -4.27 7.02 24.01
CA ARG A 116 -5.62 6.51 24.31
C ARG A 116 -5.69 5.98 25.75
N GLN A 117 -4.79 5.07 26.11
CA GLN A 117 -4.76 4.41 27.43
C GLN A 117 -4.60 5.40 28.59
N ARG A 118 -3.84 6.48 28.40
CA ARG A 118 -3.62 7.50 29.44
C ARG A 118 -4.62 8.66 29.36
N SER A 119 -5.53 8.63 28.39
CA SER A 119 -6.59 9.62 28.21
C SER A 119 -6.06 11.06 28.21
N TYR A 120 -4.95 11.30 27.49
CA TYR A 120 -4.30 12.63 27.50
C TYR A 120 -5.23 13.74 26.99
N TYR A 121 -6.18 13.41 26.12
CA TYR A 121 -7.15 14.37 25.57
C TYR A 121 -8.49 14.45 26.34
N SER A 122 -8.62 13.78 27.49
CA SER A 122 -9.88 13.78 28.29
C SER A 122 -10.35 15.17 28.74
N GLN A 123 -9.43 16.12 28.89
CA GLN A 123 -9.73 17.48 29.35
C GLN A 123 -9.84 18.50 28.21
N VAL A 124 -9.62 18.10 26.95
CA VAL A 124 -9.66 19.03 25.81
C VAL A 124 -11.02 19.70 25.69
N THR A 125 -12.09 18.93 25.88
CA THR A 125 -13.46 19.43 25.76
C THR A 125 -13.86 20.40 26.87
N LYS A 126 -13.04 20.54 27.93
CA LYS A 126 -13.23 21.53 29.00
C LYS A 126 -12.54 22.87 28.73
N GLU A 127 -11.61 22.92 27.78
CA GLU A 127 -10.88 24.13 27.42
C GLU A 127 -11.68 25.04 26.46
N ASP A 128 -12.81 24.56 25.95
CA ASP A 128 -13.75 25.26 25.04
C ASP A 128 -13.06 25.89 23.81
N ARG A 129 -12.09 25.16 23.25
CA ARG A 129 -11.31 25.60 22.08
C ARG A 129 -11.47 24.60 20.92
N PRO A 130 -12.12 25.00 19.81
CA PRO A 130 -12.37 24.08 18.69
C PRO A 130 -11.06 23.53 18.08
N GLU A 131 -10.02 24.36 18.01
CA GLU A 131 -8.70 23.96 17.50
C GLU A 131 -8.08 22.78 18.26
N LEU A 132 -8.32 22.67 19.57
CA LEU A 132 -7.79 21.57 20.38
C LEU A 132 -8.57 20.28 20.12
N VAL A 133 -9.89 20.36 19.91
CA VAL A 133 -10.72 19.21 19.54
C VAL A 133 -10.30 18.69 18.17
N VAL A 134 -10.08 19.59 17.20
CA VAL A 134 -9.56 19.23 15.87
C VAL A 134 -8.22 18.48 15.96
N LYS A 135 -7.33 18.84 16.90
CA LYS A 135 -6.09 18.08 17.11
C LYS A 135 -6.35 16.66 17.62
N LYS A 136 -7.35 16.47 18.50
CA LYS A 136 -7.80 15.15 18.98
C LYS A 136 -8.38 14.32 17.83
N LEU A 137 -9.26 14.90 17.00
CA LEU A 137 -9.83 14.23 15.82
C LEU A 137 -8.74 13.78 14.83
N ARG A 138 -7.77 14.66 14.54
CA ARG A 138 -6.62 14.33 13.69
C ARG A 138 -5.71 13.25 14.31
N TYR A 139 -5.64 13.16 15.63
CA TYR A 139 -4.94 12.06 16.31
C TYR A 139 -5.64 10.72 16.04
N TYR A 140 -6.96 10.66 16.21
CA TYR A 140 -7.76 9.46 15.92
C TYR A 140 -7.61 9.01 14.47
N ALA A 141 -7.76 9.92 13.51
CA ALA A 141 -7.57 9.60 12.09
C ALA A 141 -6.19 8.98 11.82
N ARG A 142 -5.11 9.55 12.37
CA ARG A 142 -3.76 8.97 12.23
C ARG A 142 -3.60 7.63 12.91
N PHE A 143 -4.24 7.44 14.07
CA PHE A 143 -4.17 6.17 14.79
C PHE A 143 -4.90 5.06 14.03
N ILE A 144 -6.05 5.37 13.42
CA ILE A 144 -6.79 4.46 12.53
C ILE A 144 -5.89 4.02 11.36
N VAL A 145 -5.23 4.97 10.67
CA VAL A 145 -4.31 4.64 9.56
C VAL A 145 -3.23 3.66 10.01
N VAL A 146 -2.56 3.91 11.14
CA VAL A 146 -1.52 3.02 11.67
C VAL A 146 -2.07 1.64 12.01
N CYS A 147 -3.28 1.57 12.59
CA CYS A 147 -3.90 0.29 12.92
C CYS A 147 -4.31 -0.50 11.67
N LEU A 148 -4.82 0.17 10.62
CA LEU A 148 -5.13 -0.45 9.33
C LEU A 148 -3.88 -1.06 8.70
N LEU A 149 -2.78 -0.32 8.64
CA LEU A 149 -1.51 -0.80 8.08
C LEU A 149 -0.95 -2.01 8.85
N LEU A 150 -1.12 -2.04 10.17
CA LEU A 150 -0.75 -3.16 11.04
C LEU A 150 -1.80 -4.29 11.11
N ASN A 151 -2.87 -4.24 10.31
CA ASN A 151 -3.98 -5.21 10.34
C ASN A 151 -4.64 -5.39 11.74
N LYS A 152 -4.64 -4.35 12.59
CA LYS A 152 -5.24 -4.37 13.94
C LYS A 152 -6.72 -3.96 13.90
N MET A 153 -7.53 -4.74 13.19
CA MET A 153 -8.92 -4.36 12.86
C MET A 153 -9.86 -4.21 14.06
N ASP A 154 -9.65 -4.96 15.15
CA ASP A 154 -10.47 -4.79 16.36
C ASP A 154 -10.26 -3.38 16.97
N VAL A 155 -9.01 -2.93 17.00
CA VAL A 155 -8.67 -1.57 17.46
C VAL A 155 -9.22 -0.53 16.49
N VAL A 156 -9.20 -0.80 15.18
CA VAL A 156 -9.80 0.10 14.17
C VAL A 156 -11.30 0.29 14.45
N LYS A 157 -12.05 -0.79 14.68
CA LYS A 157 -13.50 -0.72 14.96
C LYS A 157 -13.80 0.14 16.20
N ASP A 158 -13.04 -0.07 17.28
CA ASP A 158 -13.15 0.77 18.48
C ASP A 158 -12.86 2.24 18.18
N LEU A 159 -11.77 2.53 17.48
CA LEU A 159 -11.33 3.90 17.19
C LEU A 159 -12.30 4.63 16.26
N VAL A 160 -12.94 3.94 15.32
CA VAL A 160 -13.96 4.54 14.44
C VAL A 160 -15.19 4.93 15.24
N LYS A 161 -15.64 4.07 16.16
CA LYS A 161 -16.74 4.40 17.07
C LYS A 161 -16.40 5.60 17.94
N GLU A 162 -15.24 5.59 18.59
CA GLU A 162 -14.77 6.73 19.40
C GLU A 162 -14.66 8.01 18.56
N LEU A 163 -14.12 7.94 17.34
CA LEU A 163 -14.03 9.10 16.45
C LEU A 163 -15.41 9.64 16.07
N SER A 164 -16.39 8.76 15.82
CA SER A 164 -17.77 9.15 15.55
C SER A 164 -18.38 9.93 16.70
N ASP A 165 -18.26 9.40 17.93
CA ASP A 165 -18.77 10.05 19.13
C ASP A 165 -18.11 11.43 19.34
N GLU A 166 -16.80 11.55 19.09
CA GLU A 166 -16.07 12.82 19.21
C GLU A 166 -16.44 13.85 18.14
N ILE A 167 -16.76 13.42 16.92
CA ILE A 167 -17.23 14.30 15.85
C ILE A 167 -18.62 14.83 16.17
N GLU A 168 -19.52 13.98 16.65
CA GLU A 168 -20.87 14.38 17.06
C GLU A 168 -20.82 15.44 18.18
N ASP A 169 -20.01 15.18 19.22
CA ASP A 169 -19.77 16.11 20.32
C ASP A 169 -19.17 17.44 19.83
N TYR A 170 -18.23 17.39 18.90
CA TYR A 170 -17.58 18.57 18.31
C TYR A 170 -18.58 19.42 17.52
N THR A 171 -19.35 18.80 16.63
CA THR A 171 -20.35 19.50 15.82
C THR A 171 -21.44 20.12 16.69
N HIS A 172 -21.98 19.38 17.66
CA HIS A 172 -23.04 19.88 18.52
C HIS A 172 -22.58 21.11 19.34
N ARG A 173 -21.32 21.14 19.77
CA ARG A 173 -20.78 22.23 20.60
C ARG A 173 -20.43 23.47 19.79
N PHE A 174 -19.81 23.31 18.62
CA PHE A 174 -19.18 24.43 17.90
C PHE A 174 -19.90 24.85 16.61
N ASN A 175 -20.88 24.07 16.12
CA ASN A 175 -21.65 24.35 14.90
C ASN A 175 -20.76 24.78 13.72
N THR A 176 -19.79 23.93 13.35
CA THR A 176 -18.71 24.28 12.44
C THR A 176 -18.97 23.82 11.01
N GLU A 177 -18.49 24.60 10.03
CA GLU A 177 -18.61 24.29 8.59
C GLU A 177 -17.82 23.04 8.18
N ASP A 178 -16.80 22.63 8.95
CA ASP A 178 -15.96 21.46 8.69
C ASP A 178 -16.62 20.11 9.06
N GLN A 179 -17.87 20.11 9.57
CA GLN A 179 -18.61 18.88 9.86
C GLN A 179 -18.71 17.95 8.64
N LEU A 180 -18.94 18.51 7.45
CA LEU A 180 -19.06 17.73 6.21
C LEU A 180 -17.76 16.99 5.89
N GLU A 181 -16.60 17.61 6.14
CA GLU A 181 -15.30 16.97 5.93
C GLU A 181 -15.07 15.83 6.92
N TRP A 182 -15.42 16.01 8.20
CA TRP A 182 -15.29 14.97 9.21
C TRP A 182 -16.24 13.79 8.99
N ASN A 183 -17.47 14.06 8.55
CA ASN A 183 -18.41 13.01 8.15
C ASN A 183 -17.90 12.23 6.93
N LEU A 184 -17.31 12.92 5.95
CA LEU A 184 -16.66 12.27 4.82
C LEU A 184 -15.52 11.36 5.28
N VAL A 185 -14.70 11.80 6.25
CA VAL A 185 -13.64 10.98 6.84
C VAL A 185 -14.20 9.68 7.44
N LEU A 186 -15.31 9.73 8.19
CA LEU A 186 -15.95 8.53 8.76
C LEU A 186 -16.48 7.59 7.66
N GLN A 187 -17.14 8.15 6.64
CA GLN A 187 -17.65 7.38 5.50
C GLN A 187 -16.52 6.69 4.74
N GLU A 188 -15.41 7.40 4.51
CA GLU A 188 -14.21 6.87 3.89
C GLU A 188 -13.63 5.68 4.68
N VAL A 189 -13.50 5.82 6.01
CA VAL A 189 -12.99 4.73 6.85
C VAL A 189 -13.93 3.52 6.84
N ALA A 190 -15.24 3.74 6.98
CA ALA A 190 -16.23 2.65 6.97
C ALA A 190 -16.20 1.90 5.64
N ALA A 191 -16.23 2.61 4.52
CA ALA A 191 -16.13 2.02 3.19
C ALA A 191 -14.80 1.26 2.99
N PHE A 192 -13.69 1.77 3.56
CA PHE A 192 -12.38 1.12 3.49
C PHE A 192 -12.33 -0.20 4.25
N ILE A 193 -12.95 -0.27 5.44
CA ILE A 193 -13.02 -1.49 6.26
C ILE A 193 -13.89 -2.57 5.59
N GLU A 194 -14.93 -2.15 4.86
CA GLU A 194 -15.88 -3.03 4.17
C GLU A 194 -15.48 -3.33 2.71
N ALA A 195 -14.28 -2.92 2.29
CA ALA A 195 -13.84 -3.04 0.90
C ALA A 195 -13.47 -4.48 0.50
N ASP A 196 -13.21 -5.37 1.47
CA ASP A 196 -12.95 -6.77 1.17
C ASP A 196 -14.24 -7.50 0.79
N PRO A 197 -14.27 -8.21 -0.36
CA PRO A 197 -15.50 -8.79 -0.87
C PRO A 197 -15.92 -10.09 -0.17
N VAL A 198 -14.99 -10.74 0.55
CA VAL A 198 -15.22 -12.04 1.18
C VAL A 198 -14.76 -12.03 2.64
N MET A 199 -15.63 -12.45 3.55
CA MET A 199 -15.32 -12.58 4.98
C MET A 199 -14.85 -14.00 5.32
N VAL A 200 -13.71 -14.12 6.00
CA VAL A 200 -13.28 -15.41 6.59
C VAL A 200 -13.73 -15.46 8.04
N LEU A 201 -14.43 -16.52 8.44
CA LEU A 201 -15.10 -16.66 9.73
C LEU A 201 -14.54 -17.83 10.53
N ASN A 202 -14.28 -17.62 11.81
CA ASN A 202 -14.01 -18.69 12.78
C ASN A 202 -15.29 -19.51 13.07
N ASP A 203 -15.16 -20.53 13.92
CA ASP A 203 -16.28 -21.39 14.34
C ASP A 203 -17.34 -20.61 15.13
N ASP A 204 -16.94 -19.54 15.82
CA ASP A 204 -17.80 -18.62 16.59
C ASP A 204 -18.40 -17.48 15.74
N ASN A 205 -18.27 -17.54 14.40
CA ASN A 205 -18.70 -16.51 13.45
C ASN A 205 -17.95 -15.16 13.59
N THR A 206 -16.81 -15.10 14.27
CA THR A 206 -15.96 -13.90 14.27
C THR A 206 -15.13 -13.80 13.00
N ILE A 207 -14.93 -12.58 12.49
CA ILE A 207 -14.12 -12.34 11.28
C ILE A 207 -12.63 -12.54 11.61
N VAL A 208 -11.97 -13.36 10.81
CA VAL A 208 -10.52 -13.59 10.85
C VAL A 208 -9.83 -12.61 9.92
N ILE A 209 -8.86 -11.87 10.46
CA ILE A 209 -8.01 -10.99 9.65
C ILE A 209 -6.91 -11.82 9.00
N ILE A 210 -6.91 -11.87 7.66
CA ILE A 210 -5.91 -12.58 6.88
C ILE A 210 -4.80 -11.61 6.47
N SER A 211 -3.57 -11.92 6.86
CA SER A 211 -2.42 -11.18 6.37
C SER A 211 -2.02 -11.65 4.96
N ASN A 212 -1.69 -10.68 4.10
CA ASN A 212 -1.23 -10.92 2.73
C ASN A 212 0.27 -10.62 2.55
N ARG A 213 0.95 -10.33 3.66
CA ARG A 213 2.39 -10.07 3.72
C ARG A 213 3.17 -11.35 3.46
N LEU A 214 4.40 -11.20 2.97
CA LEU A 214 5.27 -12.32 2.69
C LEU A 214 5.78 -12.94 4.01
N ALA A 215 5.32 -14.15 4.35
CA ALA A 215 5.86 -14.91 5.48
C ALA A 215 7.11 -15.71 5.06
N GLU A 216 8.02 -15.93 6.01
CA GLU A 216 9.32 -16.60 5.77
C GLU A 216 9.19 -18.01 5.18
N SER A 217 8.12 -18.73 5.50
CA SER A 217 7.92 -20.13 5.13
C SER A 217 6.86 -20.36 4.03
N SER A 218 6.22 -19.31 3.52
CA SER A 218 5.06 -19.43 2.62
C SER A 218 5.25 -18.82 1.24
N GLY A 219 6.40 -18.20 0.97
CA GLY A 219 6.76 -17.80 -0.40
C GLY A 219 6.96 -19.05 -1.27
N PRO A 220 6.65 -19.01 -2.58
CA PRO A 220 7.12 -20.04 -3.51
C PRO A 220 8.64 -20.17 -3.31
N SER A 221 9.17 -21.35 -2.99
CA SER A 221 10.62 -21.56 -2.81
C SER A 221 11.29 -21.85 -4.14
N LEU A 222 12.58 -21.49 -4.29
CA LEU A 222 13.35 -21.97 -5.44
C LEU A 222 13.79 -23.39 -5.10
N GLU A 223 13.53 -24.35 -5.99
CA GLU A 223 14.09 -25.68 -5.89
C GLU A 223 15.60 -25.65 -6.18
N GLN A 224 16.31 -26.59 -5.57
CA GLN A 224 17.75 -26.70 -5.69
C GLN A 224 18.13 -27.07 -7.14
N GLY A 225 18.94 -26.21 -7.79
CA GLY A 225 19.34 -26.36 -9.19
C GLY A 225 18.59 -25.46 -10.17
N MET A 226 17.60 -24.68 -9.73
CA MET A 226 16.94 -23.68 -10.57
C MET A 226 17.88 -22.52 -10.92
N VAL A 227 18.00 -22.21 -12.22
CA VAL A 227 18.77 -21.07 -12.70
C VAL A 227 17.83 -19.89 -12.92
N VAL A 228 17.82 -18.95 -11.99
CA VAL A 228 17.07 -17.69 -12.07
C VAL A 228 18.02 -16.52 -11.89
N GLY A 229 17.59 -15.31 -12.25
CA GLY A 229 18.40 -14.11 -12.06
C GLY A 229 18.62 -13.76 -10.59
N GLN A 230 19.58 -12.88 -10.36
CA GLN A 230 19.95 -12.37 -9.03
C GLN A 230 19.44 -10.93 -8.79
N LEU A 231 18.41 -10.51 -9.53
CA LEU A 231 17.82 -9.19 -9.32
C LEU A 231 17.08 -9.17 -7.99
N MET A 232 17.23 -8.06 -7.26
CA MET A 232 16.51 -7.79 -6.02
C MET A 232 15.58 -6.60 -6.21
N LEU A 233 14.34 -6.69 -5.74
CA LEU A 233 13.44 -5.55 -5.74
C LEU A 233 13.91 -4.55 -4.67
N ALA A 234 14.39 -3.39 -5.11
CA ALA A 234 14.91 -2.36 -4.19
C ALA A 234 13.90 -1.23 -3.96
N ASP A 235 13.27 -0.75 -5.03
CA ASP A 235 12.30 0.35 -4.99
C ASP A 235 10.99 -0.05 -5.68
N ALA A 236 9.87 0.41 -5.14
CA ALA A 236 8.56 0.33 -5.76
C ALA A 236 7.84 1.68 -5.70
N LEU A 237 7.31 2.14 -6.83
CA LEU A 237 6.35 3.23 -6.88
C LEU A 237 4.95 2.64 -6.97
N ILE A 238 4.09 3.00 -6.02
CA ILE A 238 2.69 2.55 -5.96
C ILE A 238 1.82 3.78 -6.21
N ILE A 239 1.18 3.80 -7.39
CA ILE A 239 0.39 4.93 -7.86
C ILE A 239 -1.10 4.56 -7.86
N GLY A 240 -1.91 5.41 -7.23
CA GLY A 240 -3.37 5.33 -7.27
C GLY A 240 -3.97 6.59 -7.88
N ASN A 241 -4.58 6.46 -9.06
CA ASN A 241 -5.25 7.54 -9.79
C ASN A 241 -6.54 7.06 -10.49
N CYS A 242 -7.17 6.01 -9.96
CA CYS A 242 -8.51 5.61 -10.34
C CYS A 242 -9.55 6.60 -9.79
N ASN A 243 -10.56 6.91 -10.60
CA ASN A 243 -11.68 7.73 -10.16
C ASN A 243 -12.62 6.89 -9.28
N ASN A 244 -13.18 7.50 -8.23
CA ASN A 244 -14.23 6.93 -7.37
C ASN A 244 -13.88 5.59 -6.69
N GLN A 245 -12.59 5.28 -6.53
CA GLN A 245 -12.16 4.16 -5.71
C GLN A 245 -12.16 4.54 -4.23
N VAL A 246 -12.62 3.61 -3.38
CA VAL A 246 -12.57 3.75 -1.92
C VAL A 246 -11.14 4.06 -1.49
N LYS A 247 -11.02 5.08 -0.63
CA LYS A 247 -9.76 5.53 -0.06
C LYS A 247 -9.95 5.96 1.39
N PHE A 248 -8.83 6.02 2.11
CA PHE A 248 -8.75 6.70 3.38
C PHE A 248 -7.35 7.28 3.54
N SER A 249 -7.24 8.54 3.98
CA SER A 249 -5.95 9.23 4.19
C SER A 249 -5.01 9.18 2.97
N GLU A 250 -5.55 9.48 1.78
CA GLU A 250 -4.81 9.45 0.49
C GLU A 250 -4.25 8.06 0.14
N LEU A 251 -4.77 6.99 0.74
CA LEU A 251 -4.44 5.62 0.37
C LEU A 251 -5.68 4.96 -0.21
N THR A 252 -5.65 4.59 -1.50
CA THR A 252 -6.75 3.80 -2.08
C THR A 252 -6.64 2.35 -1.65
N ILE A 253 -7.74 1.59 -1.74
CA ILE A 253 -7.73 0.18 -1.39
C ILE A 253 -6.73 -0.64 -2.22
N ASP A 254 -6.54 -0.30 -3.49
CA ASP A 254 -5.57 -0.96 -4.36
C ASP A 254 -4.13 -0.63 -3.97
N MET A 255 -3.85 0.64 -3.63
CA MET A 255 -2.55 1.03 -3.09
C MET A 255 -2.25 0.30 -1.79
N PHE A 256 -3.23 0.17 -0.90
CA PHE A 256 -3.11 -0.58 0.36
C PHE A 256 -2.83 -2.07 0.13
N ARG A 257 -3.57 -2.71 -0.78
CA ARG A 257 -3.37 -4.11 -1.16
C ARG A 257 -1.97 -4.34 -1.71
N MET A 258 -1.50 -3.50 -2.63
CA MET A 258 -0.16 -3.62 -3.19
C MET A 258 0.93 -3.32 -2.14
N LEU A 259 0.72 -2.33 -1.27
CA LEU A 259 1.61 -2.02 -0.15
C LEU A 259 1.80 -3.24 0.75
N GLN A 260 0.71 -3.88 1.18
CA GLN A 260 0.78 -5.06 2.05
C GLN A 260 1.41 -6.27 1.33
N ALA A 261 1.17 -6.44 0.03
CA ALA A 261 1.78 -7.52 -0.77
C ALA A 261 3.31 -7.36 -0.93
N LEU A 262 3.83 -6.14 -0.80
CA LEU A 262 5.25 -5.78 -0.90
C LEU A 262 5.89 -5.56 0.48
N GLU A 263 5.35 -6.21 1.52
CA GLU A 263 5.89 -6.22 2.87
C GLU A 263 6.03 -7.63 3.41
N ARG A 264 7.08 -7.86 4.20
CA ARG A 264 7.23 -9.06 5.01
C ARG A 264 6.36 -8.99 6.26
N GLU A 265 6.04 -10.16 6.78
CA GLU A 265 5.47 -10.25 8.12
C GLU A 265 6.36 -9.54 9.14
N PRO A 266 5.81 -8.69 10.04
CA PRO A 266 6.61 -8.08 11.09
C PRO A 266 7.27 -9.17 11.94
N MET A 267 8.59 -9.12 12.09
CA MET A 267 9.28 -10.01 13.02
C MET A 267 8.86 -9.68 14.45
N ASN A 268 8.23 -10.64 15.13
CA ASN A 268 8.06 -10.58 16.57
C ASN A 268 9.44 -10.77 17.23
N LEU A 269 10.08 -9.68 17.64
CA LEU A 269 11.40 -9.70 18.30
C LEU A 269 11.43 -10.61 19.55
N THR A 270 10.28 -10.81 20.21
CA THR A 270 10.11 -11.74 21.34
C THR A 270 10.32 -13.21 20.98
N SER A 271 10.02 -13.62 19.73
CA SER A 271 10.15 -15.01 19.30
C SER A 271 11.60 -15.42 19.01
N GLN A 272 12.50 -14.47 18.73
CA GLN A 272 13.93 -14.76 18.53
C GLN A 272 14.67 -14.99 19.86
N MET A 273 14.21 -14.38 20.96
CA MET A 273 14.81 -14.62 22.29
C MET A 273 14.51 -16.03 22.84
N ASN A 274 13.53 -16.74 22.26
CA ASN A 274 13.05 -18.04 22.73
C ASN A 274 13.44 -19.24 21.82
N LYS A 275 14.38 -19.08 20.87
CA LYS A 275 14.99 -20.23 20.16
C LYS A 275 16.40 -20.53 20.72
N PRO A 276 16.52 -21.32 21.80
CA PRO A 276 17.82 -21.85 22.19
C PRO A 276 18.24 -22.96 21.21
N GLY A 277 19.34 -22.74 20.49
CA GLY A 277 20.10 -23.78 19.80
C GLY A 277 19.64 -24.11 18.38
N LEU A 278 20.52 -23.79 17.41
CA LEU A 278 20.62 -24.23 15.99
C LEU A 278 20.86 -23.04 15.04
N GLN A 279 21.76 -22.13 15.40
CA GLN A 279 22.39 -21.23 14.43
C GLN A 279 23.86 -21.61 14.33
N ASP A 280 24.25 -22.05 13.15
CA ASP A 280 25.63 -22.30 12.78
C ASP A 280 26.42 -20.97 12.94
N PRO A 281 27.62 -20.94 13.57
CA PRO A 281 28.29 -19.67 13.90
C PRO A 281 28.80 -18.84 12.71
N GLY A 282 28.53 -19.25 11.46
CA GLY A 282 29.11 -18.69 10.23
C GLY A 282 28.17 -17.85 9.36
N GLU A 283 26.85 -18.00 9.45
CA GLU A 283 25.91 -17.24 8.63
C GLU A 283 25.22 -16.17 9.47
N LYS A 284 25.67 -14.91 9.35
CA LYS A 284 24.80 -13.79 9.73
C LYS A 284 23.56 -13.92 8.84
N PRO A 285 22.34 -14.09 9.38
CA PRO A 285 21.15 -14.03 8.55
C PRO A 285 21.17 -12.65 7.88
N THR A 286 21.31 -12.62 6.56
CA THR A 286 21.15 -11.40 5.79
C THR A 286 19.74 -10.92 6.09
N LYS A 287 19.64 -9.84 6.88
CA LYS A 287 18.35 -9.26 7.25
C LYS A 287 17.67 -8.90 5.93
N ARG A 288 16.64 -9.68 5.55
CA ARG A 288 15.94 -9.47 4.28
C ARG A 288 15.01 -8.28 4.47
N GLU A 289 15.46 -7.12 3.99
CA GLU A 289 14.73 -5.86 4.10
C GLU A 289 13.52 -5.84 3.15
N ASN A 290 12.54 -5.01 3.47
CA ASN A 290 11.44 -4.72 2.55
C ASN A 290 11.96 -3.82 1.41
N PRO A 291 11.40 -3.90 0.19
CA PRO A 291 11.65 -2.88 -0.81
C PRO A 291 11.14 -1.54 -0.30
N HIS A 292 11.87 -0.48 -0.62
CA HIS A 292 11.45 0.89 -0.33
C HIS A 292 10.27 1.25 -1.24
N LYS A 293 9.24 1.90 -0.67
CA LYS A 293 7.97 2.17 -1.34
C LYS A 293 7.64 3.66 -1.36
N TYR A 294 7.35 4.19 -2.54
CA TYR A 294 6.77 5.51 -2.72
C TYR A 294 5.27 5.38 -2.98
N LEU A 295 4.46 6.02 -2.14
CA LEU A 295 3.01 6.05 -2.28
C LEU A 295 2.58 7.37 -2.93
N LEU A 296 2.03 7.30 -4.14
CA LEU A 296 1.64 8.49 -4.91
C LEU A 296 0.14 8.43 -5.22
N TYR A 297 -0.65 9.20 -4.45
CA TYR A 297 -2.08 9.35 -4.69
C TYR A 297 -2.36 10.54 -5.60
N LYS A 298 -3.05 10.28 -6.71
CA LYS A 298 -3.36 11.23 -7.78
C LYS A 298 -2.17 12.16 -8.13
N PRO A 299 -0.98 11.62 -8.44
CA PRO A 299 0.16 12.44 -8.77
C PRO A 299 -0.05 13.13 -10.12
N THR A 300 0.49 14.34 -10.26
CA THR A 300 0.68 14.94 -11.58
C THR A 300 1.75 14.19 -12.36
N PHE A 301 1.75 14.33 -13.69
CA PHE A 301 2.82 13.78 -14.53
C PHE A 301 4.22 14.19 -14.03
N SER A 302 4.42 15.49 -13.74
CA SER A 302 5.70 16.00 -13.26
C SER A 302 6.10 15.41 -11.90
N GLN A 303 5.15 15.22 -10.98
CA GLN A 303 5.42 14.55 -9.70
C GLN A 303 5.87 13.12 -9.95
N LEU A 304 5.07 12.33 -10.67
CA LEU A 304 5.39 10.93 -10.98
C LEU A 304 6.77 10.79 -11.64
N TYR A 305 7.05 11.59 -12.67
CA TYR A 305 8.32 11.58 -13.38
C TYR A 305 9.52 11.96 -12.49
N THR A 306 9.31 12.88 -11.53
CA THR A 306 10.35 13.25 -10.55
C THR A 306 10.72 12.08 -9.65
N PHE A 307 9.73 11.34 -9.13
CA PHE A 307 9.98 10.16 -8.31
C PHE A 307 10.64 9.04 -9.12
N LEU A 308 10.21 8.80 -10.36
CA LEU A 308 10.85 7.84 -11.26
C LEU A 308 12.32 8.18 -11.50
N ALA A 309 12.63 9.44 -11.80
CA ALA A 309 14.00 9.89 -12.00
C ALA A 309 14.87 9.74 -10.75
N ALA A 310 14.32 10.04 -9.56
CA ALA A 310 15.01 9.86 -8.30
C ALA A 310 15.30 8.39 -8.00
N SER A 311 14.28 7.51 -8.08
CA SER A 311 14.45 6.07 -7.91
C SER A 311 15.43 5.49 -8.92
N PHE A 312 15.30 5.84 -10.20
CA PHE A 312 16.23 5.38 -11.23
C PHE A 312 17.67 5.77 -10.93
N LYS A 313 17.91 7.01 -10.48
CA LYS A 313 19.26 7.50 -10.13
C LYS A 313 19.85 6.72 -8.96
N GLU A 314 19.04 6.41 -7.96
CA GLU A 314 19.50 5.81 -6.70
C GLU A 314 19.44 4.27 -6.70
N LEU A 315 18.81 3.66 -7.70
CA LEU A 315 18.66 2.20 -7.82
C LEU A 315 20.05 1.52 -7.83
N PRO A 316 20.35 0.61 -6.88
CA PRO A 316 21.63 -0.09 -6.81
C PRO A 316 21.88 -0.98 -8.03
N ALA A 317 23.12 -1.46 -8.16
CA ALA A 317 23.45 -2.50 -9.12
C ALA A 317 22.67 -3.80 -8.79
N ASN A 318 22.33 -4.58 -9.82
CA ASN A 318 21.56 -5.83 -9.70
C ASN A 318 20.22 -5.66 -8.96
N SER A 319 19.63 -4.46 -9.03
CA SER A 319 18.33 -4.17 -8.43
C SER A 319 17.29 -3.83 -9.48
N ALA A 320 16.03 -4.08 -9.15
CA ALA A 320 14.87 -3.80 -9.98
C ALA A 320 14.04 -2.65 -9.39
N LEU A 321 13.45 -1.85 -10.28
CA LEU A 321 12.41 -0.89 -9.96
C LEU A 321 11.04 -1.49 -10.31
N LEU A 322 10.10 -1.48 -9.38
CA LEU A 322 8.69 -1.80 -9.64
C LEU A 322 7.88 -0.51 -9.80
N ILE A 323 7.02 -0.45 -10.82
CA ILE A 323 6.00 0.58 -10.98
C ILE A 323 4.64 -0.11 -10.97
N TYR A 324 3.80 0.20 -9.99
CA TYR A 324 2.41 -0.21 -9.95
C TYR A 324 1.50 0.98 -10.25
N LEU A 325 0.68 0.88 -11.30
CA LEU A 325 -0.22 1.91 -11.80
C LEU A 325 -1.67 1.42 -11.68
N SER A 326 -2.41 1.86 -10.67
CA SER A 326 -3.88 1.75 -10.64
C SER A 326 -4.47 3.08 -11.11
N ALA A 327 -4.85 3.19 -12.38
CA ALA A 327 -5.24 4.46 -12.97
C ALA A 327 -6.23 4.34 -14.14
N THR A 328 -7.07 5.37 -14.30
CA THR A 328 -8.01 5.48 -15.43
C THR A 328 -7.26 5.50 -16.77
N GLY A 329 -7.70 4.71 -17.75
CA GLY A 329 -7.07 4.67 -19.07
C GLY A 329 -7.35 5.91 -19.90
N VAL A 330 -6.33 6.36 -20.65
CA VAL A 330 -6.44 7.40 -21.67
C VAL A 330 -6.28 6.74 -23.02
N PHE A 331 -7.28 6.85 -23.89
CA PHE A 331 -7.32 6.19 -25.19
C PHE A 331 -6.82 7.12 -26.32
N PRO A 332 -6.31 6.57 -27.43
CA PRO A 332 -5.85 7.36 -28.58
C PRO A 332 -6.93 8.28 -29.15
N THR A 333 -6.56 9.52 -29.50
CA THR A 333 -7.43 10.48 -30.20
C THR A 333 -7.10 10.49 -31.70
N GLY A 334 -7.75 9.62 -32.47
CA GLY A 334 -7.63 9.58 -33.94
C GLY A 334 -6.77 8.43 -34.48
N ARG A 335 -6.74 8.27 -35.81
CA ARG A 335 -5.89 7.30 -36.52
C ARG A 335 -4.54 7.97 -36.83
N SER A 336 -3.45 7.40 -36.33
CA SER A 336 -2.09 7.77 -36.71
C SER A 336 -1.57 6.78 -37.75
N ASP A 337 -0.94 7.26 -38.83
CA ASP A 337 -0.25 6.41 -39.82
C ASP A 337 1.04 5.80 -39.24
N TYR A 338 1.48 6.26 -38.07
CA TYR A 338 2.64 5.77 -37.32
C TYR A 338 2.21 5.26 -35.94
N GLU A 339 2.37 3.96 -35.69
CA GLU A 339 2.07 3.33 -34.40
C GLU A 339 3.27 3.41 -33.45
N GLY A 340 3.53 4.62 -32.96
CA GLY A 340 4.55 4.86 -31.94
C GLY A 340 4.06 4.53 -30.52
N PRO A 341 4.97 4.44 -29.55
CA PRO A 341 4.68 4.19 -28.13
C PRO A 341 3.79 5.28 -27.47
N TYR A 342 3.62 6.42 -28.13
CA TYR A 342 2.76 7.53 -27.69
C TYR A 342 1.40 7.54 -28.39
N ASP A 343 1.16 6.64 -29.34
CA ASP A 343 -0.05 6.58 -30.15
C ASP A 343 -1.07 5.59 -29.58
N PHE A 344 -0.67 4.75 -28.61
CA PHE A 344 -1.54 3.82 -27.89
C PHE A 344 -2.30 4.47 -26.72
N GLY A 345 -2.09 5.76 -26.47
CA GLY A 345 -2.55 6.42 -25.25
C GLY A 345 -1.73 5.98 -24.03
N GLY A 346 -2.37 5.86 -22.87
CA GLY A 346 -1.68 5.47 -21.65
C GLY A 346 -2.59 5.50 -20.43
N VAL A 347 -2.05 5.92 -19.29
CA VAL A 347 -2.82 6.10 -18.05
C VAL A 347 -2.89 7.56 -17.62
N LEU A 348 -4.04 7.96 -17.09
CA LEU A 348 -4.29 9.33 -16.63
C LEU A 348 -3.38 9.68 -15.45
N THR A 349 -2.87 10.91 -15.45
CA THR A 349 -2.23 11.59 -14.31
C THR A 349 -3.08 12.79 -13.89
N ASN A 350 -2.87 13.30 -12.69
CA ASN A 350 -3.65 14.42 -12.20
C ASN A 350 -3.28 15.74 -12.90
N SER A 351 -4.28 16.59 -13.14
CA SER A 351 -4.10 17.91 -13.78
C SER A 351 -4.07 19.09 -12.81
N ASN A 352 -4.30 18.85 -11.51
CA ASN A 352 -4.46 19.88 -10.46
C ASN A 352 -5.55 20.92 -10.74
N ARG A 353 -6.32 20.79 -11.84
CA ARG A 353 -7.50 21.60 -12.10
C ARG A 353 -8.70 20.83 -11.60
N ASP A 354 -9.35 21.41 -10.60
CA ASP A 354 -10.49 20.80 -9.93
C ASP A 354 -11.56 20.26 -10.87
N VAL A 355 -12.21 19.23 -10.34
CA VAL A 355 -13.35 18.42 -10.77
C VAL A 355 -14.60 19.23 -11.17
N VAL A 356 -14.49 20.54 -11.41
CA VAL A 356 -15.63 21.45 -11.61
C VAL A 356 -16.42 21.15 -12.88
N ASN A 357 -15.88 20.43 -13.87
CA ASN A 357 -16.66 20.01 -15.04
C ASN A 357 -16.16 18.69 -15.63
N GLY A 358 -16.64 17.57 -15.09
CA GLY A 358 -16.40 16.23 -15.65
C GLY A 358 -16.79 16.08 -17.14
N ASP A 359 -17.70 16.94 -17.62
CA ASP A 359 -18.16 16.96 -19.01
C ASP A 359 -17.30 17.83 -19.95
N ALA A 360 -16.42 18.69 -19.42
CA ALA A 360 -15.62 19.61 -20.25
C ALA A 360 -14.29 19.04 -20.74
N MET A 361 -13.80 17.93 -20.15
CA MET A 361 -12.54 17.29 -20.58
C MET A 361 -12.62 16.70 -22.00
N HIS A 362 -13.83 16.36 -22.47
CA HIS A 362 -14.05 15.76 -23.79
C HIS A 362 -14.13 16.78 -24.94
N LYS A 363 -13.94 18.09 -24.68
CA LYS A 363 -13.99 19.15 -25.69
C LYS A 363 -12.69 19.94 -25.85
N ARG A 364 -11.53 19.38 -25.50
CA ARG A 364 -10.24 19.98 -25.87
C ARG A 364 -9.84 19.56 -27.29
N ASN A 365 -9.33 20.52 -28.06
CA ASN A 365 -8.88 20.34 -29.45
C ASN A 365 -8.07 19.05 -29.61
N GLN A 366 -8.55 18.13 -30.46
CA GLN A 366 -7.95 16.82 -30.80
C GLN A 366 -6.60 16.92 -31.54
N THR A 367 -5.98 18.08 -31.56
CA THR A 367 -4.75 18.34 -32.33
C THR A 367 -3.50 17.85 -31.59
N TYR A 368 -3.55 17.72 -30.26
CA TYR A 368 -2.41 17.33 -29.43
C TYR A 368 -2.75 16.14 -28.54
N LYS A 369 -1.74 15.30 -28.24
CA LYS A 369 -1.85 14.20 -27.28
C LYS A 369 -2.08 14.74 -25.86
N GLU A 370 -2.76 13.97 -25.03
CA GLU A 370 -3.10 14.37 -23.66
C GLU A 370 -1.83 14.60 -22.82
N MET A 371 -1.69 15.81 -22.27
CA MET A 371 -0.53 16.21 -21.47
C MET A 371 -0.53 15.52 -20.10
N HIS A 372 -1.72 15.26 -19.55
CA HIS A 372 -1.88 14.58 -18.26
C HIS A 372 -2.01 13.08 -18.43
N CYS A 373 -1.18 12.48 -19.29
CA CYS A 373 -1.15 11.05 -19.54
C CYS A 373 0.28 10.54 -19.45
N LEU A 374 0.50 9.49 -18.67
CA LEU A 374 1.73 8.71 -18.74
C LEU A 374 1.58 7.73 -19.91
N HIS A 375 2.33 7.93 -20.98
CA HIS A 375 2.34 7.02 -22.13
C HIS A 375 3.42 5.94 -21.94
N PRO A 376 3.32 4.79 -22.61
CA PRO A 376 4.40 3.79 -22.64
C PRO A 376 5.75 4.38 -23.04
N GLY A 377 5.75 5.34 -23.98
CA GLY A 377 6.98 6.02 -24.45
C GLY A 377 7.72 6.80 -23.36
N ASP A 378 7.01 7.30 -22.35
CA ASP A 378 7.60 8.03 -21.23
C ASP A 378 8.42 7.12 -20.29
N LEU A 379 8.28 5.79 -20.42
CA LEU A 379 9.03 4.82 -19.62
C LEU A 379 10.38 4.43 -20.25
N TYR A 380 10.60 4.70 -21.54
CA TYR A 380 11.87 4.36 -22.20
C TYR A 380 13.13 4.93 -21.54
N PRO A 381 13.14 6.16 -20.98
CA PRO A 381 14.27 6.65 -20.20
C PRO A 381 14.70 5.67 -19.09
N PHE A 382 13.73 5.04 -18.44
CA PHE A 382 13.91 4.21 -17.26
C PHE A 382 14.16 2.72 -17.57
N THR A 383 13.92 2.27 -18.81
CA THR A 383 14.28 0.90 -19.26
C THR A 383 15.79 0.69 -19.46
N ARG A 384 16.63 1.65 -19.05
CA ARG A 384 18.10 1.51 -18.93
C ARG A 384 18.54 0.72 -17.69
N LYS A 385 17.61 0.40 -16.80
CA LYS A 385 17.80 -0.48 -15.64
C LYS A 385 16.65 -1.51 -15.62
N PRO A 386 16.80 -2.63 -14.90
CA PRO A 386 15.73 -3.62 -14.79
C PRO A 386 14.44 -3.00 -14.25
N LEU A 387 13.37 -3.09 -15.04
CA LEU A 387 12.09 -2.45 -14.76
C LEU A 387 10.95 -3.47 -14.79
N PHE A 388 10.17 -3.50 -13.71
CA PHE A 388 8.96 -4.31 -13.61
C PHE A 388 7.76 -3.36 -13.52
N VAL A 389 6.75 -3.54 -14.37
CA VAL A 389 5.59 -2.65 -14.45
C VAL A 389 4.32 -3.46 -14.26
N ILE A 390 3.40 -2.95 -13.46
CA ILE A 390 2.05 -3.51 -13.30
C ILE A 390 1.08 -2.40 -13.64
N VAL A 391 0.26 -2.61 -14.67
CA VAL A 391 -0.71 -1.62 -15.17
C VAL A 391 -2.11 -2.16 -14.96
N ASP A 392 -2.81 -1.60 -13.98
CA ASP A 392 -4.21 -1.84 -13.67
C ASP A 392 -5.06 -0.68 -14.21
N SER A 393 -5.56 -0.84 -15.42
CA SER A 393 -6.22 0.22 -16.18
C SER A 393 -7.11 -0.32 -17.28
N SER A 394 -8.17 0.43 -17.63
CA SER A 394 -9.00 0.18 -18.80
C SER A 394 -8.24 0.29 -20.13
N ASN A 395 -7.05 0.91 -20.14
CA ASN A 395 -6.13 0.94 -21.29
C ASN A 395 -4.76 0.31 -20.98
N SER A 396 -4.73 -0.72 -20.12
CA SER A 396 -3.50 -1.43 -19.75
C SER A 396 -2.72 -1.97 -20.97
N VAL A 397 -3.43 -2.41 -22.01
CA VAL A 397 -2.85 -2.97 -23.26
C VAL A 397 -1.98 -1.98 -24.04
N ALA A 398 -2.07 -0.67 -23.77
CA ALA A 398 -1.14 0.30 -24.34
C ALA A 398 0.34 -0.02 -24.02
N TYR A 399 0.59 -0.68 -22.89
CA TYR A 399 1.92 -1.06 -22.41
C TYR A 399 2.38 -2.44 -22.90
N LYS A 400 1.69 -3.02 -23.88
CA LYS A 400 2.04 -4.32 -24.45
C LYS A 400 3.16 -4.25 -25.50
N ASN A 401 3.41 -3.08 -26.07
CA ASN A 401 4.33 -2.91 -27.21
C ASN A 401 5.52 -2.04 -26.82
N PHE A 402 6.51 -2.67 -26.16
CA PHE A 402 7.79 -2.03 -25.91
C PHE A 402 8.83 -2.47 -26.92
N THR A 403 9.66 -1.54 -27.38
CA THR A 403 10.90 -1.86 -28.08
C THR A 403 12.01 -2.03 -27.05
N ASN A 404 12.75 -3.13 -27.08
CA ASN A 404 13.92 -3.31 -26.21
C ASN A 404 15.09 -2.45 -26.71
N LEU A 405 15.15 -1.20 -26.25
CA LEU A 405 16.14 -0.21 -26.71
C LEU A 405 17.51 -0.34 -26.02
N PHE A 406 17.59 -0.94 -24.83
CA PHE A 406 18.79 -0.94 -23.98
C PHE A 406 19.28 -2.33 -23.56
N GLY A 407 18.60 -3.40 -23.97
CA GLY A 407 18.96 -4.78 -23.62
C GLY A 407 18.75 -5.13 -22.15
N GLN A 408 18.07 -4.27 -21.39
CA GLN A 408 17.78 -4.51 -19.97
C GLN A 408 16.44 -5.22 -19.79
N PRO A 409 16.28 -5.94 -18.66
CA PRO A 409 15.07 -6.72 -18.41
C PRO A 409 13.87 -5.79 -18.21
N LEU A 410 12.78 -6.05 -18.92
CA LEU A 410 11.50 -5.36 -18.77
C LEU A 410 10.38 -6.38 -18.74
N VAL A 411 9.56 -6.37 -17.69
CA VAL A 411 8.32 -7.15 -17.62
C VAL A 411 7.16 -6.21 -17.30
N CYS A 412 6.06 -6.32 -18.04
CA CYS A 412 4.80 -5.64 -17.76
C CYS A 412 3.71 -6.68 -17.49
N LEU A 413 2.98 -6.54 -16.39
CA LEU A 413 1.75 -7.26 -16.07
C LEU A 413 0.56 -6.33 -16.30
N LEU A 414 -0.33 -6.69 -17.21
CA LEU A 414 -1.41 -5.83 -17.69
C LEU A 414 -2.75 -6.40 -17.25
N SER A 415 -3.58 -5.61 -16.57
CA SER A 415 -4.93 -6.01 -16.17
C SER A 415 -5.82 -6.30 -17.39
N PRO A 416 -6.93 -7.05 -17.20
CA PRO A 416 -8.04 -7.00 -18.15
C PRO A 416 -8.48 -5.56 -18.43
N THR A 417 -8.92 -5.29 -19.66
CA THR A 417 -9.43 -3.97 -20.07
C THR A 417 -10.94 -3.85 -19.89
N ALA A 418 -11.63 -4.97 -19.69
CA ALA A 418 -13.03 -5.02 -19.36
C ALA A 418 -13.34 -6.23 -18.45
N TYR A 419 -14.22 -6.02 -17.48
CA TYR A 419 -14.77 -7.09 -16.64
C TYR A 419 -16.21 -7.42 -17.03
N PRO A 420 -16.70 -8.64 -16.76
CA PRO A 420 -18.11 -8.99 -16.90
C PRO A 420 -19.01 -8.00 -16.16
N LYS A 421 -20.20 -7.70 -16.72
CA LYS A 421 -21.11 -6.68 -16.18
C LYS A 421 -21.43 -6.87 -14.69
N ALA A 422 -21.62 -8.13 -14.25
CA ALA A 422 -21.91 -8.46 -12.85
C ALA A 422 -20.80 -8.05 -11.87
N LEU A 423 -19.57 -7.81 -12.34
CA LEU A 423 -18.43 -7.42 -11.51
C LEU A 423 -18.12 -5.91 -11.62
N GLN A 424 -18.75 -5.17 -12.54
CA GLN A 424 -18.45 -3.75 -12.75
C GLN A 424 -18.91 -2.87 -11.57
N ASP A 425 -20.02 -3.23 -10.91
CA ASP A 425 -20.57 -2.52 -9.76
C ASP A 425 -19.64 -2.53 -8.53
N HIS A 426 -18.69 -3.48 -8.48
CA HIS A 426 -17.73 -3.62 -7.39
C HIS A 426 -16.43 -2.85 -7.59
N SER A 427 -16.26 -2.15 -8.73
CA SER A 427 -15.02 -1.43 -9.08
C SER A 427 -14.62 -0.35 -8.06
N GLN A 428 -15.57 0.21 -7.31
CA GLN A 428 -15.29 1.16 -6.23
C GLN A 428 -14.52 0.51 -5.06
N ARG A 429 -14.69 -0.80 -4.84
CA ARG A 429 -14.02 -1.58 -3.77
C ARG A 429 -12.65 -2.15 -4.19
N GLY A 430 -12.08 -1.60 -5.26
CA GLY A 430 -10.78 -1.99 -5.78
C GLY A 430 -10.85 -2.86 -7.02
N SER A 431 -9.72 -3.00 -7.70
CA SER A 431 -9.62 -3.80 -8.90
C SER A 431 -9.58 -5.29 -8.58
N LEU A 432 -10.31 -6.10 -9.36
CA LEU A 432 -10.22 -7.56 -9.31
C LEU A 432 -8.80 -8.04 -9.62
N PHE A 433 -8.10 -7.39 -10.56
CA PHE A 433 -6.73 -7.76 -10.91
C PHE A 433 -5.79 -7.56 -9.72
N THR A 434 -5.86 -6.40 -9.08
CA THR A 434 -5.10 -6.12 -7.86
C THR A 434 -5.50 -7.04 -6.71
N LEU A 435 -6.78 -7.40 -6.58
CA LEU A 435 -7.22 -8.40 -5.59
C LEU A 435 -6.55 -9.76 -5.83
N PHE A 436 -6.45 -10.24 -7.08
CA PHE A 436 -5.71 -11.46 -7.40
C PHE A 436 -4.22 -11.36 -7.05
N LEU A 437 -3.59 -10.22 -7.33
CA LEU A 437 -2.16 -10.00 -7.03
C LEU A 437 -1.89 -9.87 -5.52
N ASN A 438 -2.86 -9.45 -4.71
CA ASN A 438 -2.74 -9.34 -3.26
C ASN A 438 -3.18 -10.62 -2.52
N ASN A 439 -4.35 -11.18 -2.87
CA ASN A 439 -4.92 -12.37 -2.27
C ASN A 439 -5.68 -13.19 -3.34
N PRO A 440 -4.99 -14.10 -4.05
CA PRO A 440 -5.57 -14.88 -5.15
C PRO A 440 -6.73 -15.77 -4.70
N LEU A 441 -6.72 -16.30 -3.47
CA LEU A 441 -7.84 -17.11 -2.98
C LEU A 441 -9.08 -16.25 -2.77
N MET A 442 -8.95 -15.08 -2.11
CA MET A 442 -10.06 -14.15 -1.94
C MET A 442 -10.65 -13.71 -3.28
N ALA A 443 -9.81 -13.43 -4.27
CA ALA A 443 -10.24 -13.10 -5.63
C ALA A 443 -10.99 -14.27 -6.30
N PHE A 444 -10.49 -15.50 -6.15
CA PHE A 444 -11.14 -16.72 -6.65
C PHE A 444 -12.53 -16.91 -6.04
N LEU A 445 -12.66 -16.75 -4.72
CA LEU A 445 -13.95 -16.86 -4.02
C LEU A 445 -14.93 -15.78 -4.49
N PHE A 446 -14.46 -14.55 -4.64
CA PHE A 446 -15.28 -13.44 -5.09
C PHE A 446 -15.85 -13.68 -6.50
N ILE A 447 -15.05 -14.12 -7.47
CA ILE A 447 -15.57 -14.42 -8.82
C ILE A 447 -16.51 -15.62 -8.85
N CYS A 448 -16.38 -16.53 -7.87
CA CYS A 448 -17.29 -17.66 -7.69
C CYS A 448 -18.59 -17.27 -6.96
N GLY A 449 -18.79 -16.00 -6.61
CA GLY A 449 -20.01 -15.50 -5.95
C GLY A 449 -20.09 -15.81 -4.46
N LEU A 450 -18.97 -16.15 -3.82
CA LEU A 450 -18.92 -16.45 -2.38
C LEU A 450 -18.61 -15.18 -1.58
N SER A 451 -19.48 -14.82 -0.63
CA SER A 451 -19.31 -13.63 0.24
C SER A 451 -18.70 -13.94 1.60
N SER A 452 -18.65 -15.22 2.00
CA SER A 452 -18.05 -15.64 3.26
C SER A 452 -17.56 -17.09 3.24
N MET A 453 -16.65 -17.43 4.15
CA MET A 453 -16.04 -18.76 4.24
C MET A 453 -15.61 -19.11 5.67
N ARG A 454 -15.76 -20.38 6.06
CA ARG A 454 -15.20 -20.91 7.32
C ARG A 454 -13.67 -21.01 7.27
N LYS A 455 -13.00 -20.64 8.34
CA LYS A 455 -11.53 -20.64 8.46
C LYS A 455 -10.91 -22.01 8.15
N GLY A 456 -11.53 -23.10 8.62
CA GLY A 456 -11.04 -24.45 8.31
C GLY A 456 -11.09 -24.81 6.82
N LEU A 457 -12.10 -24.33 6.07
CA LEU A 457 -12.16 -24.51 4.62
C LEU A 457 -11.18 -23.58 3.91
N TRP A 458 -11.06 -22.33 4.37
CA TRP A 458 -10.05 -21.38 3.90
C TRP A 458 -8.65 -21.97 3.97
N ASP A 459 -8.28 -22.59 5.09
CA ASP A 459 -6.95 -23.19 5.27
C ASP A 459 -6.70 -24.35 4.31
N LYS A 460 -7.71 -25.19 4.06
CA LYS A 460 -7.62 -26.28 3.07
C LYS A 460 -7.38 -25.72 1.67
N CYS A 461 -8.15 -24.70 1.26
CA CYS A 461 -7.99 -24.04 -0.02
C CYS A 461 -6.63 -23.33 -0.13
N GLN A 462 -6.16 -22.70 0.94
CA GLN A 462 -4.86 -22.04 0.98
C GLN A 462 -3.71 -23.04 0.81
N ILE A 463 -3.78 -24.22 1.45
CA ILE A 463 -2.81 -25.30 1.24
C ILE A 463 -2.79 -25.76 -0.21
N HIS A 464 -3.97 -25.94 -0.82
CA HIS A 464 -4.06 -26.33 -2.23
C HIS A 464 -3.55 -25.24 -3.18
N LEU A 465 -3.83 -23.97 -2.89
CA LEU A 465 -3.29 -22.84 -3.64
C LEU A 465 -1.77 -22.76 -3.54
N LEU A 466 -1.17 -23.07 -2.38
CA LEU A 466 0.29 -23.15 -2.25
C LEU A 466 0.88 -24.25 -3.14
N LYS A 467 0.18 -25.36 -3.35
CA LYS A 467 0.57 -26.39 -4.32
C LYS A 467 0.50 -25.85 -5.75
N ILE A 468 -0.60 -25.20 -6.12
CA ILE A 468 -0.75 -24.54 -7.44
C ILE A 468 0.40 -23.56 -7.69
N ASN A 469 0.77 -22.76 -6.69
CA ASN A 469 1.87 -21.80 -6.80
C ASN A 469 3.23 -22.48 -7.07
N ARG A 470 3.48 -23.66 -6.49
CA ARG A 470 4.69 -24.45 -6.78
C ARG A 470 4.65 -25.00 -8.21
N ASP A 471 3.51 -25.53 -8.62
CA ASP A 471 3.34 -26.06 -9.98
C ASP A 471 3.56 -24.96 -11.03
N ILE A 472 3.03 -23.75 -10.80
CA ILE A 472 3.27 -22.57 -11.66
C ILE A 472 4.77 -22.22 -11.68
N ALA A 473 5.44 -22.20 -10.53
CA ALA A 473 6.85 -21.89 -10.45
C ALA A 473 7.70 -22.88 -11.25
N GLN A 474 7.38 -24.18 -11.16
CA GLN A 474 8.04 -25.23 -11.93
C GLN A 474 7.78 -25.06 -13.44
N LEU A 475 6.53 -24.85 -13.86
CA LEU A 475 6.21 -24.64 -15.27
C LEU A 475 6.98 -23.44 -15.83
N LEU A 476 7.03 -22.33 -15.09
CA LEU A 476 7.70 -21.09 -15.50
C LEU A 476 9.19 -21.32 -15.76
N THR A 477 9.88 -22.02 -14.86
CA THR A 477 11.34 -22.20 -14.97
C THR A 477 11.77 -23.34 -15.87
N HIS A 478 10.88 -24.27 -16.20
CA HIS A 478 11.14 -25.33 -17.17
C HIS A 478 10.70 -24.97 -18.59
N SER A 479 9.95 -23.89 -18.77
CA SER A 479 9.54 -23.41 -20.10
C SER A 479 10.78 -23.03 -20.92
N ARG A 480 10.83 -23.53 -22.15
CA ARG A 480 11.94 -23.26 -23.08
C ARG A 480 11.68 -22.03 -23.95
N SER A 481 10.42 -21.62 -24.05
CA SER A 481 9.95 -20.52 -24.89
C SER A 481 9.73 -19.23 -24.10
N ILE A 482 9.91 -19.24 -22.78
CA ILE A 482 9.77 -18.05 -21.93
C ILE A 482 10.91 -17.06 -22.17
N ASP A 483 10.56 -15.77 -22.19
CA ASP A 483 11.54 -14.69 -22.25
C ASP A 483 12.39 -14.66 -20.97
N GLN A 484 13.71 -14.50 -21.14
CA GLN A 484 14.68 -14.49 -20.04
C GLN A 484 14.43 -13.36 -19.02
N ALA A 485 13.76 -12.27 -19.43
CA ALA A 485 13.38 -11.19 -18.51
C ALA A 485 12.54 -11.71 -17.34
N PHE A 486 11.62 -12.65 -17.57
CA PHE A 486 10.82 -13.25 -16.49
C PHE A 486 11.70 -14.00 -15.50
N LEU A 487 12.62 -14.84 -15.99
CA LEU A 487 13.54 -15.60 -15.14
C LEU A 487 14.49 -14.69 -14.35
N GLN A 488 14.85 -13.54 -14.91
CA GLN A 488 15.70 -12.57 -14.23
C GLN A 488 15.03 -11.93 -13.02
N PHE A 489 13.73 -11.61 -13.13
CA PHE A 489 12.94 -11.08 -12.00
C PHE A 489 12.46 -12.17 -11.03
N PHE A 490 12.32 -13.42 -11.48
CA PHE A 490 11.80 -14.52 -10.68
C PHE A 490 12.69 -14.91 -9.48
N GLY A 491 13.95 -14.45 -9.45
CA GLY A 491 14.83 -14.64 -8.30
C GLY A 491 14.40 -13.85 -7.06
N ASP A 492 13.74 -12.71 -7.23
CA ASP A 492 13.22 -11.91 -6.12
C ASP A 492 11.91 -12.51 -5.56
N GLU A 493 11.78 -12.58 -4.24
CA GLU A 493 10.63 -13.24 -3.60
C GLU A 493 9.30 -12.51 -3.86
N PHE A 494 9.31 -11.18 -3.89
CA PHE A 494 8.11 -10.39 -4.12
C PHE A 494 7.70 -10.44 -5.60
N LEU A 495 8.65 -10.27 -6.52
CA LEU A 495 8.35 -10.33 -7.94
C LEU A 495 7.91 -11.73 -8.37
N ARG A 496 8.53 -12.78 -7.82
CA ARG A 496 8.09 -14.17 -8.00
C ARG A 496 6.69 -14.42 -7.47
N LEU A 497 6.36 -13.90 -6.29
CA LEU A 497 5.01 -14.00 -5.73
C LEU A 497 3.99 -13.35 -6.66
N LEU A 498 4.26 -12.13 -7.14
CA LEU A 498 3.40 -11.41 -8.07
C LEU A 498 3.23 -12.13 -9.41
N LEU A 499 4.32 -12.67 -9.99
CA LEU A 499 4.28 -13.46 -11.23
C LEU A 499 3.45 -14.74 -11.07
N THR A 500 3.61 -15.44 -9.94
CA THR A 500 2.86 -16.67 -9.67
C THR A 500 1.37 -16.38 -9.52
N ARG A 501 1.02 -15.32 -8.76
CA ARG A 501 -0.36 -14.86 -8.60
C ARG A 501 -0.98 -14.37 -9.91
N PHE A 502 -0.19 -13.72 -10.76
CA PHE A 502 -0.60 -13.31 -12.09
C PHE A 502 -0.96 -14.50 -12.99
N ILE A 503 -0.13 -15.54 -13.03
CA ILE A 503 -0.41 -16.73 -13.84
C ILE A 503 -1.67 -17.45 -13.33
N PHE A 504 -1.82 -17.57 -12.01
CA PHE A 504 -3.05 -18.10 -11.42
C PHE A 504 -4.28 -17.27 -11.80
N CYS A 505 -4.19 -15.94 -11.74
CA CYS A 505 -5.23 -15.02 -12.19
C CYS A 505 -5.60 -15.26 -13.66
N SER A 506 -4.60 -15.27 -14.56
CA SER A 506 -4.82 -15.45 -15.99
C SER A 506 -5.48 -16.79 -16.32
N ALA A 507 -4.98 -17.88 -15.75
CA ALA A 507 -5.54 -19.22 -15.95
C ALA A 507 -6.97 -19.32 -15.40
N THR A 508 -7.20 -18.83 -14.17
CA THR A 508 -8.52 -18.85 -13.53
C THR A 508 -9.56 -18.09 -14.35
N LEU A 509 -9.23 -16.86 -14.80
CA LEU A 509 -10.16 -16.04 -15.57
C LEU A 509 -10.49 -16.68 -16.92
N ARG A 510 -9.53 -17.31 -17.61
CA ARG A 510 -9.77 -18.02 -18.88
C ARG A 510 -10.68 -19.24 -18.74
N MET A 511 -10.63 -19.90 -17.59
CA MET A 511 -11.44 -21.09 -17.33
C MET A 511 -12.86 -20.77 -16.85
N HIS A 512 -13.09 -19.58 -16.29
CA HIS A 512 -14.36 -19.24 -15.66
C HIS A 512 -15.42 -18.80 -16.69
N LYS A 513 -16.59 -19.45 -16.71
CA LYS A 513 -17.63 -19.31 -17.75
C LYS A 513 -18.18 -17.90 -17.97
N SER A 514 -17.98 -17.00 -17.01
CA SER A 514 -18.41 -15.60 -17.10
C SER A 514 -17.43 -14.69 -17.84
N PHE A 515 -16.18 -15.09 -18.01
CA PHE A 515 -15.14 -14.34 -18.72
C PHE A 515 -14.93 -15.03 -20.06
N ARG A 516 -15.39 -14.40 -21.15
CA ARG A 516 -15.44 -15.02 -22.49
C ARG A 516 -14.70 -14.22 -23.55
N GLU A 517 -14.56 -12.92 -23.34
CA GLU A 517 -13.91 -12.03 -24.28
C GLU A 517 -12.41 -11.98 -24.02
N THR A 518 -11.61 -11.80 -25.07
CA THR A 518 -10.15 -11.61 -24.94
C THR A 518 -9.79 -10.46 -24.00
N ARG A 519 -10.59 -9.38 -24.00
CA ARG A 519 -10.46 -8.22 -23.11
C ARG A 519 -10.66 -8.53 -21.62
N ASN A 520 -11.24 -9.69 -21.30
CA ASN A 520 -11.45 -10.15 -19.92
C ASN A 520 -10.19 -10.79 -19.31
N TYR A 521 -9.15 -11.00 -20.09
CA TYR A 521 -7.95 -11.68 -19.62
C TYR A 521 -6.80 -10.71 -19.42
N PRO A 522 -5.98 -10.90 -18.36
CA PRO A 522 -4.76 -10.15 -18.21
C PRO A 522 -3.73 -10.59 -19.26
N GLU A 523 -2.82 -9.68 -19.59
CA GLU A 523 -1.78 -9.88 -20.58
C GLU A 523 -0.40 -9.48 -20.04
N THR A 524 0.66 -9.86 -20.75
CA THR A 524 2.03 -9.50 -20.38
C THR A 524 2.81 -8.93 -21.56
N TYR A 525 3.84 -8.17 -21.24
CA TYR A 525 4.99 -7.94 -22.11
C TYR A 525 6.27 -8.35 -21.39
N PRO A 526 7.17 -9.14 -22.00
CA PRO A 526 6.95 -9.94 -23.19
C PRO A 526 5.76 -10.93 -23.01
N PRO A 527 5.16 -11.44 -24.09
CA PRO A 527 4.05 -12.39 -23.97
C PRO A 527 4.52 -13.69 -23.32
N LEU A 528 3.77 -14.18 -22.32
CA LEU A 528 4.01 -15.51 -21.73
C LEU A 528 3.58 -16.63 -22.70
N PRO A 529 4.33 -17.75 -22.78
CA PRO A 529 3.92 -18.96 -23.49
C PRO A 529 2.58 -19.50 -22.99
N ARG A 530 1.49 -19.29 -23.75
CA ARG A 530 0.13 -19.62 -23.30
C ARG A 530 -0.05 -21.12 -23.08
N ASP A 531 0.28 -21.93 -24.06
CA ASP A 531 0.02 -23.38 -24.04
C ASP A 531 0.87 -24.10 -22.98
N GLU A 532 2.12 -23.66 -22.78
CA GLU A 532 3.04 -24.24 -21.79
C GLU A 532 2.70 -23.84 -20.35
N LEU A 533 2.19 -22.62 -20.13
CA LEU A 533 1.98 -22.05 -18.80
C LEU A 533 0.51 -21.83 -18.43
N ILE A 534 -0.17 -20.94 -19.16
CA ILE A 534 -1.48 -20.42 -18.76
C ILE A 534 -2.59 -21.44 -19.02
N GLU A 535 -2.52 -22.14 -20.15
CA GLU A 535 -3.49 -23.13 -20.61
C GLU A 535 -2.97 -24.56 -20.41
N ASN A 536 -1.95 -24.72 -19.57
CA ASN A 536 -1.38 -26.01 -19.22
C ASN A 536 -2.44 -26.92 -18.54
N LEU A 537 -2.62 -28.13 -19.08
CA LEU A 537 -3.64 -29.09 -18.60
C LEU A 537 -3.49 -29.45 -17.12
N HIS A 538 -2.26 -29.55 -16.61
CA HIS A 538 -2.03 -29.86 -15.19
C HIS A 538 -2.46 -28.70 -14.30
N LEU A 539 -2.12 -27.46 -14.68
CA LEU A 539 -2.56 -26.26 -13.97
C LEU A 539 -4.10 -26.14 -13.96
N GLN A 540 -4.74 -26.34 -15.11
CA GLN A 540 -6.20 -26.33 -15.23
C GLN A 540 -6.85 -27.37 -14.30
N LYS A 541 -6.30 -28.58 -14.26
CA LYS A 541 -6.78 -29.64 -13.35
C LYS A 541 -6.67 -29.23 -11.89
N GLN A 542 -5.58 -28.58 -11.46
CA GLN A 542 -5.46 -28.11 -10.07
C GLN A 542 -6.46 -26.99 -9.75
N ILE A 543 -6.74 -26.09 -10.70
CA ILE A 543 -7.75 -25.02 -10.54
C ILE A 543 -9.16 -25.63 -10.41
N LEU A 544 -9.48 -26.61 -11.26
CA LEU A 544 -10.76 -27.34 -11.16
C LEU A 544 -10.89 -28.11 -9.84
N GLU A 545 -9.80 -28.65 -9.31
CA GLU A 545 -9.79 -29.28 -7.98
C GLU A 545 -10.05 -28.26 -6.87
N LEU A 546 -9.45 -27.05 -6.95
CA LEU A 546 -9.77 -25.96 -6.03
C LEU A 546 -11.26 -25.61 -6.08
N ALA A 547 -11.83 -25.53 -7.28
CA ALA A 547 -13.26 -25.29 -7.48
C ALA A 547 -14.13 -26.45 -6.91
N SER A 548 -13.67 -27.71 -7.01
CA SER A 548 -14.34 -28.87 -6.41
C SER A 548 -14.35 -28.80 -4.89
N ILE A 549 -13.25 -28.42 -4.24
CA ILE A 549 -13.18 -28.25 -2.76
C ILE A 549 -14.23 -27.25 -2.27
N LEU A 550 -14.59 -26.29 -3.13
CA LEU A 550 -15.51 -25.20 -2.87
C LEU A 550 -16.93 -25.44 -3.38
N ASP A 551 -17.19 -26.58 -4.03
CA ASP A 551 -18.47 -26.91 -4.67
C ASP A 551 -18.93 -25.87 -5.72
N VAL A 552 -17.97 -25.27 -6.44
CA VAL A 552 -18.21 -24.26 -7.49
C VAL A 552 -17.63 -24.65 -8.85
N ARG A 553 -17.30 -25.94 -9.02
CA ARG A 553 -16.72 -26.49 -10.25
C ARG A 553 -17.57 -26.22 -11.48
N ASN A 554 -18.89 -26.20 -11.32
CA ASN A 554 -19.86 -25.90 -12.38
C ASN A 554 -19.69 -24.50 -13.01
N LEU A 555 -19.00 -23.56 -12.35
CA LEU A 555 -18.71 -22.23 -12.90
C LEU A 555 -17.56 -22.22 -13.91
N PHE A 556 -16.80 -23.31 -14.00
CA PHE A 556 -15.62 -23.43 -14.85
C PHE A 556 -15.89 -24.34 -16.05
N PHE A 557 -15.23 -24.07 -17.18
CA PHE A 557 -15.20 -24.99 -18.29
C PHE A 557 -14.38 -26.23 -17.90
N GLU A 558 -14.97 -27.41 -18.09
CA GLU A 558 -14.22 -28.64 -18.07
C GLU A 558 -13.64 -28.80 -19.47
N THR A 559 -12.32 -28.85 -19.58
CA THR A 559 -11.68 -29.20 -20.85
C THR A 559 -12.03 -30.65 -21.16
N SER A 560 -13.14 -30.88 -21.87
CA SER A 560 -13.31 -32.09 -22.66
C SER A 560 -12.29 -32.01 -23.79
N MET A 561 -11.20 -32.78 -23.66
CA MET A 561 -10.60 -33.34 -24.86
C MET A 561 -11.74 -34.08 -25.58
N ASP A 562 -12.24 -33.54 -26.70
CA ASP A 562 -12.97 -34.25 -27.78
C ASP A 562 -13.78 -33.31 -28.71
N GLU A 563 -13.35 -32.09 -29.02
CA GLU A 563 -13.84 -31.37 -30.21
C GLU A 563 -12.71 -30.60 -30.91
N TYR A 564 -11.95 -31.31 -31.74
CA TYR A 564 -11.30 -30.78 -32.94
C TYR A 564 -11.19 -31.86 -34.01
#